data_AF-A0A533S3R5-F1
#
_entry.id   AF-A0A533S3R5-F1
#
_cell.length_a   1.000
_cell.length_b   1.000
_cell.length_c   1.000
_cell.angle_alpha   90.00
_cell.angle_beta   90.00
_cell.angle_gamma   90.00
#
_symmetry.space_group_name_H-M   'P 1'
#
loop_
_entity.id
_entity.type
_entity.pdbx_description
1 polymer ?
#
loop_
_entity_poly.entity_id
_entity_poly.type
_entity_poly.pdbx_seq_one_letter_code
_entity_poly.pdbx_strand_id
1 'polypeptide(L)' 'MLAMQAFGRTGHASSRVLLGAAAFGEVTQAQADESLEQALALGVN' A
#
# COMPACT_ATOMS: atom_id res chain seq x y z
N MET A 1 8.99 9.47 -5.96
CA MET A 1 9.11 8.09 -5.42
C MET A 1 9.22 8.17 -3.90
N LEU A 2 8.45 7.39 -3.14
CA LEU A 2 8.45 7.46 -1.67
C LEU A 2 9.79 6.95 -1.10
N ALA A 3 10.22 7.55 0.02
CA ALA A 3 11.42 7.12 0.72
C ALA A 3 11.18 5.77 1.41
N MET A 4 12.14 4.85 1.25
CA MET A 4 12.11 3.49 1.78
C MET A 4 12.90 3.38 3.08
N GLN A 5 12.39 2.60 4.03
CA GLN A 5 13.05 2.32 5.31
C GLN A 5 12.83 0.87 5.73
N ALA A 6 13.68 0.38 6.64
CA ALA A 6 13.52 -0.95 7.22
C ALA A 6 12.26 -1.01 8.10
N PHE A 7 11.40 -1.99 7.86
CA PHE A 7 10.16 -2.17 8.60
C PHE A 7 10.41 -2.94 9.89
N GLY A 8 10.50 -2.21 11.00
CA GLY A 8 10.69 -2.79 12.33
C GLY A 8 11.87 -3.76 12.38
N ARG A 9 11.65 -4.93 13.00
CA ARG A 9 12.68 -5.95 13.18
C ARG A 9 12.84 -6.90 11.99
N THR A 10 11.90 -6.91 11.06
CA THR A 10 11.98 -7.80 9.87
C THR A 10 12.99 -7.29 8.86
N GLY A 11 13.34 -6.00 8.92
CA GLY A 11 14.29 -5.38 8.00
C GLY A 11 13.76 -5.21 6.58
N HIS A 12 12.49 -5.54 6.34
CA HIS A 12 11.88 -5.42 5.02
C HIS A 12 11.89 -3.96 4.55
N ALA A 13 12.26 -3.72 3.29
CA ALA A 13 12.25 -2.37 2.73
C ALA A 13 10.81 -1.95 2.41
N SER A 14 10.26 -1.06 3.23
CA SER A 14 8.90 -0.54 3.07
C SER A 14 8.88 0.97 2.95
N SER A 15 7.90 1.50 2.21
CA SER A 15 7.63 2.93 2.17
C SER A 15 7.18 3.41 3.55
N ARG A 16 7.31 4.71 3.83
CA ARG A 16 6.82 5.29 5.11
C ARG A 16 5.29 5.31 5.23
N VAL A 17 4.57 5.04 4.14
CA VAL A 17 3.10 5.10 4.06
C VAL A 17 2.57 3.68 3.91
N LEU A 18 1.47 3.38 4.60
CA LEU A 18 0.78 2.09 4.49
C LEU A 18 -0.66 2.31 4.03
N LEU A 19 -1.10 1.48 3.08
CA LEU A 19 -2.49 1.46 2.64
C LEU A 19 -3.32 0.57 3.57
N GLY A 20 -4.22 1.17 4.35
CA GLY A 20 -5.19 0.43 5.14
C GLY A 20 -6.31 -0.11 4.25
N ALA A 21 -6.36 -1.42 4.05
CA ALA A 21 -7.33 -2.07 3.16
C ALA A 21 -8.69 -2.42 3.81
N ALA A 22 -9.00 -1.90 5.00
CA ALA A 22 -10.24 -2.26 5.72
C ALA A 22 -11.52 -1.96 4.91
N ALA A 23 -11.54 -0.84 4.19
CA ALA A 23 -12.66 -0.43 3.34
C ALA A 23 -12.86 -1.34 2.11
N PHE A 24 -11.89 -2.19 1.75
CA PHE A 24 -12.02 -3.08 0.59
C PHE A 24 -13.11 -4.15 0.79
N GLY A 25 -13.50 -4.44 2.03
CA GLY A 25 -14.65 -5.31 2.31
C GLY A 25 -16.01 -4.71 1.94
N GLU A 26 -16.08 -3.41 1.69
CA GLU A 26 -17.33 -2.68 1.40
C GLU A 26 -17.44 -2.23 -0.06
N VAL A 27 -16.42 -2.52 -0.88
CA VAL A 27 -16.36 -2.12 -2.30
C VAL A 27 -16.25 -3.32 -3.22
N THR A 28 -16.44 -3.09 -4.52
CA THR A 28 -16.23 -4.14 -5.52
C THR A 28 -14.74 -4.46 -5.69
N GLN A 29 -14.45 -5.68 -6.14
CA GLN A 29 -13.09 -6.10 -6.49
C GLN A 29 -12.41 -5.11 -7.44
N ALA A 30 -13.12 -4.65 -8.49
CA ALA A 30 -12.58 -3.71 -9.47
C ALA A 30 -12.17 -2.37 -8.82
N GLN A 31 -12.95 -1.86 -7.87
CA GLN A 31 -12.61 -0.64 -7.15
C GLN A 31 -11.43 -0.84 -6.19
N ALA A 32 -11.34 -2.00 -5.54
CA ALA A 32 -10.20 -2.36 -4.70
C ALA A 32 -8.91 -2.46 -5.54
N ASP A 33 -8.98 -3.11 -6.71
CA ASP A 33 -7.87 -3.26 -7.65
C ASP A 33 -7.40 -1.90 -8.17
N GLU A 34 -8.32 -1.03 -8.59
CA GLU A 34 -8.00 0.32 -9.05
C GLU A 34 -7.32 1.14 -7.93
N SER A 35 -7.85 1.06 -6.71
CA SER A 35 -7.27 1.75 -5.55
C SER A 35 -5.86 1.25 -5.21
N LEU A 36 -5.63 -0.06 -5.32
CA LEU A 36 -4.33 -0.68 -5.11
C LEU A 36 -3.32 -0.24 -6.19
N GLU A 37 -3.74 -0.22 -7.45
CA GLU A 37 -2.90 0.22 -8.57
C GLU A 37 -2.45 1.67 -8.39
N GLN A 38 -3.36 2.56 -7.95
CA GLN A 38 -3.03 3.95 -7.64
C GLN A 38 -2.00 4.06 -6.50
N ALA A 39 -2.15 3.28 -5.42
CA ALA A 39 -1.22 3.29 -4.30
C ALA A 39 0.18 2.81 -4.72
N LEU A 40 0.24 1.74 -5.51
CA LEU A 40 1.48 1.21 -6.06
C LEU A 40 2.17 2.22 -7.00
N ALA A 41 1.40 2.92 -7.84
CA ALA A 41 1.93 3.97 -8.72
C ALA A 41 2.56 5.15 -7.94
N LEU A 42 2.06 5.43 -6.74
CA LEU A 42 2.65 6.43 -5.82
C LEU A 42 3.87 5.89 -5.06
N GLY A 43 4.14 4.58 -5.13
CA GLY A 43 5.26 3.92 -4.47
C GLY A 43 4.95 3.41 -3.06
N VAL A 44 3.67 3.23 -2.72
CA VAL A 44 3.24 2.52 -1.50
C VAL A 44 3.45 1.02 -1.71
N ASN A 45 3.95 0.29 -0.71
CA ASN A 45 4.23 -1.15 -0.80
C ASN A 45 4.04 -1.90 0.52
#